data_AF-A0A928PFA2-F1
#
_entry.id   AF-A0A928PFA2-F1
#
_cell.length_a   1.000
_cell.length_b   1.000
_cell.length_c   1.000
_cell.angle_alpha   90.00
_cell.angle_beta   90.00
_cell.angle_gamma   90.00
#
_symmetry.space_group_name_H-M   'P 1'
#
loop_
_entity.id
_entity.type
_entity.pdbx_description
1 polymer ?
#
loop_
_entity_poly.entity_id
_entity_poly.type
_entity_poly.pdbx_seq_one_letter_code
_entity_poly.pdbx_strand_id
1 'polypeptide(L)'
;MSVIVPKRKLSRYEALIYAETLQKELTDLMLRDFGIKDMNRMLRNQAFAASGCDIRSEEEYRLACRKTAWLFSEIKKRINYLTSLLTANLRAAHSRFPMTLHEYEIRRDCLNGAIVNCEQIKQELQRSVEMFAVDLNVYERSIKAINTEIELIKSWRSRDNKIRVKIKG
;
A
#
# COMPACT_ATOMS: atom_id res chain seq x y z
N MET A 1 -31.39 -25.17 -0.45
CA MET A 1 -30.27 -25.46 0.47
C MET A 1 -29.02 -24.82 -0.09
N SER A 2 -28.48 -23.78 0.55
CA SER A 2 -27.20 -23.17 0.15
C SER A 2 -26.06 -24.02 0.70
N VAL A 3 -25.27 -24.62 -0.21
CA VAL A 3 -24.10 -25.40 0.17
C VAL A 3 -23.07 -24.44 0.78
N ILE A 4 -22.69 -24.68 2.03
CA ILE A 4 -21.62 -23.96 2.72
C ILE A 4 -20.34 -24.17 1.90
N VAL A 5 -19.87 -23.11 1.25
CA VAL A 5 -18.61 -23.13 0.51
C VAL A 5 -17.50 -23.46 1.51
N PRO A 6 -16.81 -24.60 1.40
CA PRO A 6 -15.76 -24.94 2.35
C PRO A 6 -14.66 -23.88 2.26
N LYS A 7 -14.21 -23.36 3.41
CA LYS A 7 -13.07 -22.42 3.49
C LYS A 7 -11.88 -23.05 2.80
N ARG A 8 -11.64 -22.66 1.54
CA ARG A 8 -10.57 -23.20 0.69
C ARG A 8 -9.25 -23.03 1.43
N LYS A 9 -8.42 -24.08 1.47
CA LYS A 9 -7.10 -24.02 2.11
C LYS A 9 -6.26 -22.98 1.37
N LEU A 10 -5.92 -21.87 2.03
CA LEU A 10 -5.18 -20.78 1.40
C LEU A 10 -3.89 -21.30 0.76
N SER A 11 -3.70 -20.96 -0.52
CA SER A 11 -2.55 -21.38 -1.29
C SER A 11 -1.26 -20.79 -0.70
N ARG A 12 -0.11 -21.45 -0.89
CA ARG A 12 1.19 -20.85 -0.53
C ARG A 12 1.48 -19.57 -1.34
N TYR A 13 0.89 -19.47 -2.52
CA TYR A 13 1.09 -18.38 -3.48
C TYR A 13 0.11 -17.22 -3.33
N GLU A 14 -0.89 -17.35 -2.46
CA GLU A 14 -2.03 -16.43 -2.42
C GLU A 14 -1.62 -14.99 -2.05
N ALA A 15 -0.72 -14.82 -1.08
CA ALA A 15 -0.16 -13.51 -0.74
C ALA A 15 0.59 -12.88 -1.92
N LEU A 16 1.39 -13.67 -2.65
CA LEU A 16 2.17 -13.15 -3.76
C LEU A 16 1.28 -12.72 -4.95
N ILE A 17 0.28 -13.54 -5.30
CA ILE A 17 -0.68 -13.22 -6.37
C ILE A 17 -1.55 -12.02 -5.96
N TYR A 18 -1.97 -11.97 -4.70
CA TYR A 18 -2.78 -10.86 -4.19
C TYR A 18 -1.98 -9.57 -4.16
N ALA A 19 -0.71 -9.58 -3.74
CA ALA A 19 0.16 -8.41 -3.78
C ALA A 19 0.36 -7.85 -5.20
N GLU A 20 0.46 -8.71 -6.22
CA GLU A 20 0.52 -8.26 -7.62
C GLU A 20 -0.80 -7.63 -8.08
N THR A 21 -1.93 -8.18 -7.64
CA THR A 21 -3.25 -7.60 -7.89
C THR A 21 -3.40 -6.25 -7.20
N LEU A 22 -3.02 -6.16 -5.92
CA LEU A 22 -3.01 -4.93 -5.13
C LEU A 22 -2.13 -3.86 -5.79
N GLN A 23 -0.97 -4.24 -6.32
CA GLN A 23 -0.10 -3.31 -7.03
C GLN A 23 -0.78 -2.71 -8.25
N LYS A 24 -1.47 -3.52 -9.05
CA LYS A 24 -2.24 -3.04 -10.21
C LYS A 24 -3.37 -2.11 -9.78
N GLU A 25 -4.15 -2.49 -8.77
CA GLU A 25 -5.26 -1.67 -8.27
C GLU A 25 -4.77 -0.31 -7.73
N LEU A 26 -3.69 -0.28 -6.97
CA LEU A 26 -3.09 0.97 -6.48
C LEU A 26 -2.51 1.81 -7.62
N THR A 27 -1.93 1.18 -8.64
CA THR A 27 -1.41 1.88 -9.82
C THR A 27 -2.54 2.52 -10.61
N ASP A 28 -3.62 1.78 -10.87
CA ASP A 28 -4.82 2.29 -11.55
C ASP A 28 -5.44 3.45 -10.77
N LEU A 29 -5.47 3.35 -9.44
CA LEU A 29 -5.93 4.42 -8.57
C LEU A 29 -5.10 5.70 -8.75
N MET A 30 -3.77 5.58 -8.75
CA MET A 30 -2.86 6.72 -8.95
C MET A 30 -2.97 7.31 -10.35
N LEU A 31 -3.17 6.48 -11.38
CA LEU A 31 -3.36 6.93 -12.77
C LEU A 31 -4.66 7.72 -12.95
N ARG A 32 -5.68 7.42 -12.15
CA ARG A 32 -6.97 8.14 -12.13
C ARG A 32 -7.00 9.31 -11.16
N ASP A 33 -5.83 9.81 -10.74
CA ASP A 33 -5.71 10.90 -9.78
C ASP A 33 -6.51 10.68 -8.48
N PHE A 34 -6.58 9.43 -8.02
CA PHE A 34 -7.40 9.02 -6.87
C PHE A 34 -8.91 9.34 -7.01
N GLY A 35 -9.42 9.50 -8.24
CA GLY A 35 -10.81 9.85 -8.51
C GLY A 35 -11.10 11.35 -8.56
N ILE A 36 -10.07 12.20 -8.51
CA ILE A 36 -10.22 13.66 -8.64
C ILE A 36 -10.63 14.00 -10.08
N LYS A 37 -11.85 14.50 -10.25
CA LYS A 37 -12.40 14.88 -11.58
C LYS A 37 -11.78 16.18 -12.13
N ASP A 38 -11.54 17.15 -11.27
CA ASP A 38 -10.98 18.46 -11.65
C ASP A 38 -9.77 18.76 -10.77
N MET A 39 -8.60 18.39 -11.28
CA MET A 39 -7.32 18.60 -10.61
C MET A 39 -7.05 20.08 -10.38
N ASN A 40 -7.40 20.95 -11.33
CA ASN A 40 -7.17 22.39 -11.20
C ASN A 40 -7.99 22.97 -10.06
N ARG A 41 -9.27 22.59 -9.95
CA ARG A 41 -10.12 23.02 -8.83
C ARG A 41 -9.60 22.52 -7.48
N MET A 42 -9.14 21.27 -7.40
CA MET A 42 -8.55 20.76 -6.16
C MET A 42 -7.29 21.55 -5.78
N LEU A 43 -6.38 21.77 -6.74
CA LEU A 43 -5.13 22.49 -6.51
C LEU A 43 -5.39 23.90 -6.01
N ARG A 44 -6.38 24.58 -6.59
CA ARG A 44 -6.83 25.90 -6.12
C ARG A 44 -7.30 25.82 -4.68
N ASN A 45 -8.28 24.98 -4.39
CA ASN A 45 -8.88 24.88 -3.06
C ASN A 45 -7.82 24.57 -1.98
N GLN A 46 -6.87 23.67 -2.28
CA GLN A 46 -5.81 23.31 -1.35
C GLN A 46 -4.72 24.38 -1.23
N ALA A 47 -4.38 25.09 -2.31
CA ALA A 47 -3.46 26.22 -2.25
C ALA A 47 -4.02 27.33 -1.33
N PHE A 48 -5.32 27.63 -1.43
CA PHE A 48 -5.99 28.57 -0.53
C PHE A 48 -6.01 28.08 0.93
N ALA A 49 -6.36 26.81 1.15
CA ALA A 49 -6.40 26.22 2.49
C ALA A 49 -5.01 26.20 3.16
N ALA A 50 -3.96 25.82 2.43
CA ALA A 50 -2.59 25.77 2.95
C ALA A 50 -1.99 27.15 3.24
N SER A 51 -2.46 28.19 2.53
CA SER A 51 -2.00 29.57 2.71
C SER A 51 -2.84 30.35 3.71
N GLY A 52 -3.85 29.73 4.34
CA GLY A 52 -4.75 30.41 5.29
C GLY A 52 -5.53 31.57 4.67
N CYS A 53 -5.81 31.51 3.37
CA CYS A 53 -6.41 32.59 2.57
C CYS A 53 -5.55 33.88 2.46
N ASP A 54 -4.29 33.88 2.90
CA ASP A 54 -3.40 35.05 2.87
C ASP A 54 -2.53 35.07 1.59
N ILE A 55 -3.16 34.87 0.44
CA ILE A 55 -2.49 34.94 -0.87
C ILE A 55 -2.62 36.37 -1.36
N ARG A 56 -1.51 37.11 -1.35
CA ARG A 56 -1.49 38.57 -1.58
C ARG A 56 -1.09 38.92 -3.00
N SER A 57 -0.52 37.96 -3.75
CA SER A 57 -0.12 38.14 -5.14
C SER A 57 -0.42 36.92 -6.03
N GLU A 58 -0.51 37.18 -7.34
CA GLU A 58 -0.62 36.14 -8.38
C GLU A 58 0.58 35.19 -8.39
N GLU A 59 1.77 35.66 -7.99
CA GLU A 59 2.99 34.84 -7.93
C GLU A 59 2.96 33.85 -6.75
N GLU A 60 2.54 34.31 -5.57
CA GLU A 60 2.33 33.45 -4.39
C GLU A 60 1.28 32.37 -4.68
N TYR A 61 0.19 32.75 -5.36
CA TYR A 61 -0.85 31.82 -5.80
C TYR A 61 -0.28 30.71 -6.71
N ARG A 62 0.50 31.10 -7.73
CA ARG A 62 1.14 30.15 -8.66
C ARG A 62 2.12 29.23 -7.94
N LEU A 63 2.89 29.76 -6.99
CA LEU A 63 3.82 28.98 -6.20
C LEU A 63 3.09 27.95 -5.33
N ALA A 64 2.00 28.35 -4.65
CA ALA A 64 1.18 27.45 -3.84
C ALA A 64 0.55 26.32 -4.68
N CYS A 65 0.04 26.63 -5.88
CA CYS A 65 -0.48 25.63 -6.82
C CYS A 65 0.62 24.66 -7.30
N ARG A 66 1.84 25.16 -7.59
CA ARG A 66 2.97 24.30 -7.98
C ARG A 66 3.40 23.38 -6.84
N LYS A 67 3.46 23.91 -5.62
CA LYS A 67 3.83 23.14 -4.41
C LYS A 67 2.83 22.01 -4.13
N THR A 68 1.53 22.30 -4.23
CA THR A 68 0.48 21.28 -4.03
C THR A 68 0.51 20.20 -5.12
N ALA A 69 0.71 20.59 -6.39
CA ALA A 69 0.87 19.64 -7.49
C ALA A 69 2.10 18.74 -7.33
N TRP A 70 3.23 19.32 -6.92
CA TRP A 70 4.45 18.57 -6.64
C TRP A 70 4.25 17.56 -5.51
N LEU A 71 3.62 17.98 -4.41
CA LEU A 71 3.34 17.11 -3.27
C LEU A 71 2.43 15.92 -3.65
N PHE A 72 1.43 16.18 -4.48
CA PHE A 72 0.54 15.14 -5.02
C PHE A 72 1.31 14.11 -5.85
N SER A 73 2.19 14.58 -6.75
CA SER A 73 3.06 13.70 -7.54
C SER A 73 3.99 12.87 -6.64
N GLU A 74 4.55 13.48 -5.60
CA GLU A 74 5.47 12.81 -4.67
C GLU A 74 4.78 11.69 -3.89
N ILE A 75 3.55 11.89 -3.43
CA ILE A 75 2.77 10.86 -2.76
C ILE A 75 2.52 9.66 -3.68
N LYS A 76 2.18 9.89 -4.96
CA LYS A 76 2.05 8.79 -5.93
C LYS A 76 3.35 8.02 -6.11
N LYS A 77 4.48 8.72 -6.25
CA LYS A 77 5.79 8.08 -6.38
C LYS A 77 6.12 7.22 -5.16
N ARG A 78 5.85 7.73 -3.96
CA ARG A 78 6.05 7.00 -2.71
C ARG A 78 5.19 5.74 -2.63
N ILE A 79 3.89 5.84 -2.92
CA ILE A 79 2.99 4.68 -2.94
C ILE A 79 3.49 3.63 -3.94
N ASN A 80 3.87 4.04 -5.15
CA ASN A 80 4.39 3.11 -6.17
C ASN A 80 5.69 2.42 -5.72
N TYR A 81 6.60 3.19 -5.11
CA TYR A 81 7.86 2.66 -4.58
C TYR A 81 7.62 1.64 -3.45
N LEU A 82 6.80 1.98 -2.46
CA LEU A 82 6.45 1.09 -1.35
C LEU A 82 5.78 -0.20 -1.83
N THR A 83 4.91 -0.09 -2.84
CA THR A 83 4.24 -1.24 -3.46
C THR A 83 5.23 -2.14 -4.19
N SER A 84 6.24 -1.56 -4.84
CA SER A 84 7.34 -2.32 -5.45
C SER A 84 8.20 -3.03 -4.40
N LEU A 85 8.45 -2.39 -3.26
CA LEU A 85 9.15 -3.02 -2.13
C LEU A 85 8.33 -4.15 -1.50
N LEU A 86 7.01 -3.99 -1.37
CA LEU A 86 6.10 -5.04 -0.90
C LEU A 86 6.26 -6.30 -1.76
N THR A 87 6.12 -6.17 -3.08
CA THR A 87 6.24 -7.33 -3.97
C THR A 87 7.65 -7.91 -4.00
N ALA A 88 8.69 -7.06 -3.93
CA ALA A 88 10.08 -7.52 -3.82
C ALA A 88 10.33 -8.35 -2.56
N ASN A 89 9.86 -7.90 -1.40
CA ASN A 89 9.98 -8.62 -0.12
C ASN A 89 9.25 -9.98 -0.18
N LEU A 90 8.06 -10.04 -0.77
CA LEU A 90 7.31 -11.30 -0.90
C LEU A 90 7.98 -12.27 -1.88
N ARG A 91 8.53 -11.78 -2.99
CA ARG A 91 9.31 -12.59 -3.93
C ARG A 91 10.59 -13.12 -3.27
N ALA A 92 11.28 -12.29 -2.49
CA ALA A 92 12.45 -12.70 -1.73
C ALA A 92 12.11 -13.75 -0.66
N ALA A 93 11.00 -13.60 0.07
CA ALA A 93 10.54 -14.62 1.00
C ALA A 93 10.18 -15.94 0.30
N HIS A 94 9.55 -15.85 -0.87
CA HIS A 94 9.15 -17.01 -1.67
C HIS A 94 10.35 -17.82 -2.20
N SER A 95 11.38 -17.15 -2.71
CA SER A 95 12.56 -17.80 -3.28
C SER A 95 13.48 -18.45 -2.24
N ARG A 96 13.22 -18.22 -0.94
CA ARG A 96 13.97 -18.83 0.16
C ARG A 96 13.32 -20.14 0.60
N PHE A 97 14.11 -21.21 0.65
CA PHE A 97 13.71 -22.52 1.15
C PHE A 97 14.52 -22.85 2.42
N PRO A 98 14.02 -22.51 3.62
CA PRO A 98 14.83 -22.61 4.84
C PRO A 98 15.18 -24.06 5.19
N MET A 99 16.48 -24.33 5.29
CA MET A 99 17.05 -25.56 5.83
C MET A 99 17.74 -25.31 7.17
N THR A 100 18.16 -24.07 7.41
CA THR A 100 18.76 -23.62 8.67
C THR A 100 17.87 -22.62 9.40
N LEU A 101 18.11 -22.43 10.70
CA LEU A 101 17.38 -21.43 11.49
C LEU A 101 17.60 -20.01 10.95
N HIS A 102 18.81 -19.70 10.53
CA HIS A 102 19.15 -18.39 9.97
C HIS A 102 18.40 -18.08 8.67
N GLU A 103 18.29 -19.05 7.75
CA GLU A 103 17.50 -18.87 6.53
C GLU A 103 16.01 -18.68 6.81
N TYR A 104 15.51 -19.32 7.87
CA TYR A 104 14.13 -19.12 8.35
C TYR A 104 13.94 -17.69 8.87
N GLU A 105 14.89 -17.18 9.64
CA GLU A 105 14.88 -15.80 10.15
C GLU A 105 14.91 -14.78 9.02
N ILE A 106 15.77 -14.93 8.02
CA ILE A 106 15.81 -14.05 6.84
C ILE A 106 14.44 -14.04 6.13
N ARG A 107 13.85 -15.21 5.90
CA ARG A 107 12.52 -15.30 5.29
C ARG A 107 11.47 -14.62 6.16
N ARG A 108 11.56 -14.74 7.48
CA ARG A 108 10.67 -14.07 8.43
C ARG A 108 10.81 -12.55 8.36
N ASP A 109 12.02 -12.05 8.21
CA ASP A 109 12.31 -10.62 8.10
C ASP A 109 11.80 -10.03 6.80
N CYS A 110 11.93 -10.74 5.67
CA CYS A 110 11.28 -10.34 4.43
C CYS A 110 9.76 -10.21 4.59
N LEU A 111 9.11 -11.18 5.25
CA LEU A 111 7.66 -11.12 5.51
C LEU A 111 7.28 -9.99 6.48
N ASN A 112 8.12 -9.70 7.48
CA ASN A 112 7.91 -8.55 8.37
C ASN A 112 8.05 -7.24 7.59
N GLY A 113 9.06 -7.11 6.73
CA GLY A 113 9.24 -5.96 5.85
C GLY A 113 8.08 -5.76 4.89
N ALA A 114 7.49 -6.84 4.36
CA ALA A 114 6.26 -6.76 3.56
C ALA A 114 5.08 -6.17 4.36
N ILE A 115 4.87 -6.59 5.61
CA ILE A 115 3.82 -6.02 6.48
C ILE A 115 4.09 -4.53 6.75
N VAL A 116 5.34 -4.15 7.02
CA VAL A 116 5.72 -2.74 7.23
C VAL A 116 5.40 -1.91 5.99
N ASN A 117 5.73 -2.41 4.79
CA ASN A 117 5.40 -1.72 3.54
C ASN A 117 3.88 -1.53 3.38
N CYS A 118 3.06 -2.54 3.71
CA CYS A 118 1.60 -2.40 3.71
C CYS A 118 1.12 -1.27 4.63
N GLU A 119 1.64 -1.18 5.85
CA GLU A 119 1.28 -0.10 6.79
C GLU A 119 1.76 1.28 6.30
N GLN A 120 2.94 1.37 5.71
CA GLN A 120 3.44 2.61 5.10
C GLN A 120 2.56 3.06 3.93
N ILE A 121 2.09 2.12 3.08
CA ILE A 121 1.15 2.45 2.00
C ILE A 121 -0.15 3.03 2.58
N LYS A 122 -0.69 2.45 3.67
CA LYS A 122 -1.89 2.98 4.34
C LYS A 122 -1.67 4.41 4.85
N GLN A 123 -0.51 4.70 5.42
CA GLN A 123 -0.15 6.04 5.89
C GLN A 123 -0.06 7.06 4.74
N GLU A 124 0.56 6.70 3.62
CA GLU A 124 0.64 7.61 2.47
C GLU A 124 -0.74 7.82 1.81
N LEU A 125 -1.60 6.80 1.78
CA LEU A 125 -2.99 6.96 1.36
C LEU A 125 -3.77 7.88 2.33
N GLN A 126 -3.58 7.74 3.64
CA GLN A 126 -4.25 8.60 4.63
C GLN A 126 -3.82 10.06 4.46
N ARG A 127 -2.51 10.29 4.28
CA ARG A 127 -1.95 11.60 3.97
C ARG A 127 -2.58 12.21 2.70
N SER A 128 -2.83 11.38 1.68
CA SER A 128 -3.51 11.85 0.46
C SER A 128 -4.94 12.32 0.72
N VAL A 129 -5.69 11.64 1.59
CA VAL A 129 -7.06 12.01 1.96
C VAL A 129 -7.06 13.34 2.72
N GLU A 130 -6.18 13.47 3.71
CA GLU A 130 -6.02 14.67 4.53
C GLU A 130 -5.64 15.90 3.70
N MET A 131 -4.74 15.72 2.72
CA MET A 131 -4.19 16.84 1.95
C MET A 131 -4.99 17.20 0.71
N PHE A 132 -5.78 16.29 0.14
CA PHE A 132 -6.39 16.50 -1.19
C PHE A 132 -7.89 16.28 -1.24
N ALA A 133 -8.55 15.97 -0.12
CA ALA A 133 -9.99 15.71 -0.04
C ALA A 133 -10.45 14.65 -1.07
N VAL A 134 -9.67 13.57 -1.15
CA VAL A 134 -9.93 12.42 -2.03
C VAL A 134 -11.23 11.71 -1.62
N ASP A 135 -11.90 11.05 -2.57
CA ASP A 135 -13.10 10.24 -2.32
C ASP A 135 -12.82 9.14 -1.28
N LEU A 136 -13.52 9.23 -0.14
CA LEU A 136 -13.39 8.29 0.98
C LEU A 136 -13.78 6.86 0.60
N ASN A 137 -14.71 6.68 -0.35
CA ASN A 137 -15.13 5.33 -0.77
C ASN A 137 -13.99 4.58 -1.47
N VAL A 138 -13.19 5.32 -2.25
CA VAL A 138 -12.04 4.80 -2.95
C VAL A 138 -10.94 4.44 -1.95
N TYR A 139 -10.73 5.30 -0.96
CA TYR A 139 -9.80 5.05 0.15
C TYR A 139 -10.17 3.79 0.94
N GLU A 140 -11.43 3.65 1.37
CA GLU A 140 -11.89 2.47 2.13
C GLU A 140 -11.65 1.16 1.39
N ARG A 141 -11.89 1.14 0.08
CA ARG A 141 -11.66 -0.05 -0.75
C ARG A 141 -10.17 -0.43 -0.73
N SER A 142 -9.28 0.54 -0.95
CA SER A 142 -7.83 0.29 -0.94
C SER A 142 -7.34 -0.17 0.44
N ILE A 143 -7.84 0.41 1.53
CA ILE A 143 -7.48 -0.01 2.89
C ILE A 143 -7.95 -1.45 3.18
N LYS A 144 -9.16 -1.81 2.76
CA LYS A 144 -9.66 -3.20 2.89
C LYS A 144 -8.77 -4.19 2.12
N ALA A 145 -8.33 -3.81 0.92
CA ALA A 145 -7.41 -4.63 0.14
C ALA A 145 -6.05 -4.79 0.83
N ILE A 146 -5.46 -3.71 1.34
CA ILE A 146 -4.17 -3.76 2.06
C ILE A 146 -4.28 -4.59 3.34
N ASN A 147 -5.36 -4.44 4.11
CA ASN A 147 -5.58 -5.24 5.31
C ASN A 147 -5.72 -6.73 4.98
N THR A 148 -6.37 -7.05 3.85
CA THR A 148 -6.46 -8.43 3.35
C THR A 148 -5.07 -8.98 3.07
N GLU A 149 -4.21 -8.21 2.38
CA GLU A 149 -2.82 -8.61 2.11
C GLU A 149 -2.02 -8.84 3.40
N ILE A 150 -2.16 -7.97 4.40
CA ILE A 150 -1.52 -8.15 5.72
C ILE A 150 -1.93 -9.50 6.35
N GLU A 151 -3.21 -9.86 6.31
CA GLU A 151 -3.71 -11.12 6.85
C GLU A 151 -3.20 -12.34 6.06
N LEU A 152 -3.07 -12.24 4.74
CA LEU A 152 -2.44 -13.27 3.91
C LEU A 152 -0.97 -13.49 4.30
N ILE A 153 -0.22 -12.42 4.52
CA ILE A 153 1.18 -12.47 4.96
C ILE A 153 1.29 -13.06 6.38
N LYS A 154 0.41 -12.67 7.31
CA LYS A 154 0.36 -13.25 8.66
C LYS A 154 0.03 -14.74 8.63
N SER A 155 -0.89 -15.16 7.76
CA SER A 155 -1.21 -16.59 7.56
C SER A 155 -0.01 -17.37 7.00
N TRP A 156 0.75 -16.78 6.08
CA TRP A 156 2.02 -17.35 5.61
C TRP A 156 3.02 -17.51 6.77
N ARG A 157 3.24 -16.44 7.54
CA ARG A 157 4.07 -16.45 8.76
C ARG A 157 3.68 -17.56 9.73
N SER A 158 2.39 -17.78 9.96
CA SER A 158 1.89 -18.84 10.84
C SER A 158 2.19 -20.24 10.29
N ARG A 159 2.09 -20.45 8.97
CA ARG A 159 2.42 -21.73 8.33
C ARG A 159 3.92 -22.06 8.44
N ASP A 160 4.76 -21.04 8.29
CA ASP A 160 6.22 -21.19 8.36
C ASP A 160 6.70 -21.59 9.78
N ASN A 161 5.91 -21.38 10.85
CA ASN A 161 6.26 -21.86 12.19
C ASN A 161 6.50 -23.38 12.25
N LYS A 162 5.86 -24.17 11.39
CA LYS A 162 6.09 -25.62 11.29
C LYS A 162 7.49 -25.95 10.78
N ILE A 163 8.07 -25.08 9.94
CA ILE A 163 9.44 -25.22 9.45
C ILE A 163 10.41 -25.01 10.61
N ARG A 164 10.18 -23.97 11.42
CA ARG A 164 11.00 -23.69 12.60
C ARG A 164 11.03 -24.84 13.60
N VAL A 165 9.90 -25.48 13.86
CA VAL A 165 9.83 -26.66 14.75
C VAL A 165 10.69 -27.79 14.18
N LYS A 166 10.50 -28.13 12.89
CA LYS A 166 11.29 -29.18 12.22
C LYS A 166 12.80 -28.93 12.23
N ILE A 167 13.24 -27.68 12.10
CA ILE A 167 14.66 -27.33 12.11
C ILE A 167 15.25 -27.46 13.52
N LYS A 168 14.45 -27.22 14.57
CA LYS A 168 14.91 -27.29 15.97
C LYS A 168 14.85 -28.70 16.57
N GLY A 169 14.14 -29.64 15.94
CA GLY A 169 13.85 -30.97 16.48
C GLY A 169 12.43 -31.04 17.00
#